data_AF-A0A2W2FZM4-F1
#
_entry.id   AF-A0A2W2FZM4-F1
#
_cell.length_a   1.000
_cell.length_b   1.000
_cell.length_c   1.000
_cell.angle_alpha   90.00
_cell.angle_beta   90.00
_cell.angle_gamma   90.00
#
_symmetry.space_group_name_H-M   'P 1'
#
loop_
_entity.id
_entity.type
_entity.pdbx_description
1 polymer ?
#
loop_
_entity_poly.entity_id
_entity_poly.type
_entity_poly.pdbx_seq_one_letter_code
_entity_poly.pdbx_strand_id
1 'polypeptide(L)'
;MGSSNGRSPWCRSRKLISVPIPRNLAPIRFVPRRSVLFDPARPENAVKYQAVQELIALAGELGRTLPELAVAFPAAHPAVTSVITGPRTMDQLTVLLKGAALTLDDAALDRIDEIVPPGTDLYHPNVWRPQALSDPALRRRPLSGRAAA
;
A
#
# COMPACT_ATOMS: atom_id res chain seq x y z
N MET A 1 -6.73 17.97 -50.61
CA MET A 1 -5.73 17.21 -49.82
C MET A 1 -5.67 17.87 -48.44
N GLY A 2 -6.29 17.38 -47.37
CA GLY A 2 -6.35 15.99 -46.91
C GLY A 2 -5.10 15.68 -46.08
N SER A 3 -5.05 16.11 -44.82
CA SER A 3 -4.29 15.39 -43.80
C SER A 3 -4.84 15.69 -42.41
N SER A 4 -5.47 14.66 -41.86
CA SER A 4 -5.97 14.48 -40.52
C SER A 4 -4.83 14.41 -39.49
N ASN A 5 -4.92 15.15 -38.40
CA ASN A 5 -4.23 14.77 -37.15
C ASN A 5 -5.27 14.57 -36.05
N GLY A 6 -5.69 13.31 -35.92
CA GLY A 6 -6.61 12.83 -34.91
C GLY A 6 -6.04 12.98 -33.52
N ARG A 7 -6.67 13.83 -32.71
CA ARG A 7 -6.52 13.82 -31.25
C ARG A 7 -7.54 12.82 -30.71
N SER A 8 -7.03 11.73 -30.14
CA SER A 8 -7.82 10.69 -29.47
C SER A 8 -8.68 11.27 -28.34
N PRO A 9 -9.98 10.92 -28.23
CA PRO A 9 -10.93 11.55 -27.32
C PRO A 9 -10.96 10.97 -25.90
N TRP A 10 -9.98 10.12 -25.52
CA TRP A 10 -10.05 9.32 -24.30
C TRP A 10 -9.90 10.09 -22.97
N CYS A 11 -9.50 11.36 -23.00
CA CYS A 11 -9.37 12.22 -21.82
C CYS A 11 -10.41 13.34 -21.79
N ARG A 12 -11.72 13.01 -21.77
CA ARG A 12 -12.76 13.95 -21.30
C ARG A 12 -14.07 13.22 -21.01
N SER A 13 -14.20 12.68 -19.80
CA SER A 13 -15.51 12.40 -19.20
C SER A 13 -15.41 12.47 -17.68
N ARG A 14 -15.34 13.69 -17.17
CA ARG A 14 -15.72 14.04 -15.80
C ARG A 14 -17.22 14.38 -15.82
N LYS A 15 -18.08 13.36 -15.98
CA LYS A 15 -19.46 13.47 -15.48
C LYS A 15 -19.42 13.06 -14.03
N LEU A 16 -19.05 14.02 -13.19
CA LEU A 16 -19.35 13.95 -11.77
C LEU A 16 -20.87 13.86 -11.65
N ILE A 17 -21.33 12.75 -11.08
CA ILE A 17 -22.65 12.65 -10.49
C ILE A 17 -22.77 13.83 -9.50
N SER A 18 -23.58 14.83 -9.86
CA SER A 18 -23.89 15.99 -9.03
C SER A 18 -24.86 15.57 -7.92
N VAL A 19 -24.38 14.74 -6.99
CA VAL A 19 -25.03 14.63 -5.68
C VAL A 19 -24.57 15.86 -4.88
N PRO A 20 -25.49 16.71 -4.39
CA PRO A 20 -25.11 17.84 -3.55
C PRO A 20 -24.47 17.30 -2.27
N ILE A 21 -23.15 17.46 -2.16
CA ILE A 21 -22.41 17.13 -0.94
C ILE A 21 -22.91 18.09 0.14
N PRO A 22 -23.42 17.60 1.30
CA PRO A 22 -23.85 18.48 2.37
C PRO A 22 -22.67 19.34 2.84
N ARG A 23 -22.86 20.66 2.85
CA ARG A 23 -21.87 21.69 3.24
C ARG A 23 -21.44 21.65 4.72
N ASN A 24 -21.82 20.59 5.46
CA ASN A 24 -21.50 20.43 6.87
C ASN A 24 -20.84 19.07 7.16
N LEU A 25 -19.87 18.68 6.32
CA LEU A 25 -18.89 17.69 6.74
C LEU A 25 -18.03 18.36 7.80
N ALA A 26 -18.08 17.84 9.03
CA ALA A 26 -17.10 18.17 10.06
C ALA A 26 -15.70 18.13 9.41
N PRO A 27 -14.81 19.10 9.72
CA PRO A 27 -13.50 19.14 9.09
C PRO A 27 -12.87 17.76 9.21
N ILE A 28 -12.46 17.18 8.07
CA ILE A 28 -11.60 16.00 8.07
C ILE A 28 -10.42 16.41 8.92
N ARG A 29 -10.41 15.97 10.17
CA ARG A 29 -9.41 16.35 11.14
C ARG A 29 -8.12 15.80 10.56
N PHE A 30 -7.31 16.69 10.01
CA PHE A 30 -5.96 16.36 9.57
C PHE A 30 -5.19 16.08 10.86
N VAL A 31 -5.30 14.84 11.33
CA VAL A 31 -4.49 14.34 12.43
C VAL A 31 -3.06 14.37 11.90
N PRO A 32 -2.16 15.18 12.48
CA PRO A 32 -0.76 15.18 12.06
C PRO A 32 -0.20 13.77 12.29
N ARG A 33 -0.17 12.96 11.23
CA ARG A 33 0.19 11.54 11.24
C ARG A 33 1.71 11.32 11.22
N ARG A 34 2.50 12.22 11.84
CA ARG A 34 3.92 11.92 12.19
C ARG A 34 3.96 11.09 13.48
N SER A 35 3.15 10.04 13.46
CA SER A 35 2.61 9.30 14.58
C SER A 35 3.68 8.43 15.25
N VAL A 36 3.67 8.39 16.58
CA VAL A 36 4.27 7.38 17.51
C VAL A 36 4.49 5.96 16.97
N LEU A 37 3.78 5.54 15.93
CA LEU A 37 3.95 4.29 15.19
C LEU A 37 5.35 4.10 14.59
N PHE A 38 6.02 5.18 14.18
CA PHE A 38 7.32 5.14 13.50
C PHE A 38 8.47 5.67 14.39
N ASP A 39 8.25 5.72 15.71
CA ASP A 39 9.29 6.17 16.64
C ASP A 39 10.42 5.13 16.74
N PRO A 40 11.67 5.47 16.35
CA PRO A 40 12.80 4.55 16.44
C PRO A 40 13.22 4.22 17.88
N ALA A 41 12.80 5.00 18.88
CA ALA A 41 13.06 4.69 20.28
C ALA A 41 12.24 3.47 20.79
N ARG A 42 11.23 3.01 20.03
CA ARG A 42 10.47 1.81 20.39
C ARG A 42 11.22 0.54 19.98
N PRO A 43 11.39 -0.44 20.88
CA PRO A 43 12.12 -1.69 20.57
C PRO A 43 11.50 -2.46 19.41
N GLU A 44 10.16 -2.45 19.28
CA GLU A 44 9.42 -3.05 18.16
C GLU A 44 9.81 -2.46 16.79
N ASN A 45 10.20 -1.18 16.75
CA ASN A 45 10.60 -0.52 15.52
C ASN A 45 12.09 -0.71 15.22
N ALA A 46 12.93 -0.85 16.25
CA ALA A 46 14.36 -1.13 16.08
C ALA A 46 14.59 -2.41 15.24
N VAL A 47 13.86 -3.49 15.52
CA VAL A 47 13.94 -4.75 14.77
C VAL A 47 13.56 -4.55 13.30
N LYS A 48 12.51 -3.77 13.01
CA LYS A 48 12.13 -3.47 11.62
C LYS A 48 13.18 -2.65 10.89
N TYR A 49 13.77 -1.67 11.57
CA TYR A 49 14.83 -0.86 10.96
C TYR A 49 16.07 -1.69 10.65
N GLN A 50 16.43 -2.66 11.51
CA GLN A 50 17.50 -3.62 11.23
C GLN A 50 17.17 -4.46 9.99
N ALA A 51 15.99 -5.10 9.94
CA ALA A 51 15.57 -5.87 8.77
C ALA A 51 15.55 -5.03 7.48
N VAL A 52 15.09 -3.78 7.55
CA VAL A 52 15.13 -2.85 6.40
C VAL A 52 16.56 -2.55 5.96
N GLN A 53 17.51 -2.39 6.88
CA GLN A 53 18.91 -2.16 6.52
C GLN A 53 19.51 -3.37 5.79
N GLU A 54 19.21 -4.59 6.26
CA GLU A 54 19.65 -5.83 5.61
C GLU A 54 19.03 -5.99 4.22
N LEU A 55 17.75 -5.68 4.05
CA LEU A 55 17.09 -5.69 2.75
C LEU A 55 17.64 -4.64 1.78
N ILE A 56 18.08 -3.47 2.30
CA ILE A 56 18.76 -2.45 1.49
C ILE A 56 20.11 -3.00 0.99
N ALA A 57 20.87 -3.68 1.85
CA ALA A 57 22.13 -4.28 1.47
C ALA A 57 21.93 -5.37 0.40
N LEU A 58 20.97 -6.28 0.60
CA LEU A 58 20.60 -7.31 -0.37
C LEU A 58 20.19 -6.71 -1.72
N ALA A 59 19.34 -5.68 -1.73
CA ALA A 59 18.97 -5.00 -2.96
C ALA A 59 20.21 -4.43 -3.69
N GLY A 60 21.15 -3.86 -2.92
CA GLY A 60 22.42 -3.37 -3.44
C GLY A 60 23.30 -4.46 -4.06
N GLU A 61 23.38 -5.64 -3.44
CA GLU A 61 24.10 -6.81 -3.97
C GLU A 61 23.53 -7.28 -5.31
N LEU A 62 22.20 -7.17 -5.49
CA LEU A 62 21.51 -7.49 -6.75
C LEU A 62 21.60 -6.37 -7.80
N GLY A 63 22.23 -5.24 -7.47
CA GLY A 63 22.29 -4.05 -8.33
C GLY A 63 20.92 -3.36 -8.51
N ARG A 64 20.04 -3.49 -7.51
CA ARG A 64 18.66 -2.98 -7.51
C ARG A 64 18.42 -2.02 -6.36
N THR A 65 17.29 -1.33 -6.42
CA THR A 65 16.83 -0.51 -5.30
C THR A 65 15.86 -1.28 -4.41
N LEU A 66 15.76 -0.91 -3.13
CA LEU A 66 14.79 -1.52 -2.21
C LEU A 66 13.34 -1.48 -2.75
N PRO A 67 12.84 -0.37 -3.35
CA PRO A 67 11.51 -0.36 -3.95
C PRO A 67 11.32 -1.35 -5.10
N GLU A 68 12.37 -1.60 -5.90
CA GLU A 68 12.32 -2.62 -6.95
C GLU A 68 12.19 -4.02 -6.35
N LEU A 69 13.01 -4.33 -5.34
CA LEU A 69 12.95 -5.60 -4.60
C LEU A 69 11.58 -5.81 -3.94
N ALA A 70 11.03 -4.76 -3.32
CA ALA A 70 9.74 -4.81 -2.63
C ALA A 70 8.55 -5.07 -3.57
N VAL A 71 8.67 -4.75 -4.87
CA VAL A 71 7.67 -5.09 -5.88
C VAL A 71 7.88 -6.51 -6.42
N ALA A 72 9.14 -6.90 -6.66
CA ALA A 72 9.49 -8.20 -7.23
C ALA A 72 9.17 -9.37 -6.29
N PHE A 73 9.43 -9.22 -4.99
CA PHE A 73 9.20 -10.27 -4.00
C PHE A 73 7.76 -10.79 -3.98
N PRO A 74 6.71 -9.97 -3.77
CA PRO A 74 5.34 -10.47 -3.83
C PRO A 74 4.93 -10.94 -5.22
N ALA A 75 5.49 -10.36 -6.29
CA ALA A 75 5.20 -10.78 -7.66
C ALA A 75 5.73 -12.19 -8.00
N ALA A 76 6.77 -12.66 -7.29
CA ALA A 76 7.30 -14.01 -7.45
C ALA A 76 6.39 -15.10 -6.85
N HIS A 77 5.45 -14.73 -5.96
CA HIS A 77 4.62 -15.69 -5.25
C HIS A 77 3.44 -16.18 -6.12
N PRO A 78 3.21 -17.50 -6.28
CA PRO A 78 2.24 -18.05 -7.23
C PRO A 78 0.78 -17.64 -6.95
N ALA A 79 0.45 -17.36 -5.69
CA ALA A 79 -0.89 -16.90 -5.30
C ALA A 79 -1.13 -15.39 -5.52
N VAL A 80 -0.12 -14.62 -5.94
CA VAL A 80 -0.22 -13.16 -6.15
C VAL A 80 -0.48 -12.87 -7.62
N THR A 81 -1.60 -12.21 -7.90
CA THR A 81 -1.97 -11.81 -9.27
C THR A 81 -1.64 -10.34 -9.58
N SER A 82 -1.52 -9.51 -8.55
CA SER A 82 -1.25 -8.08 -8.69
C SER A 82 -0.59 -7.51 -7.44
N VAL A 83 0.38 -6.62 -7.64
CA VAL A 83 1.06 -5.88 -6.57
C VAL A 83 0.57 -4.42 -6.59
N ILE A 84 -0.19 -4.04 -5.56
CA ILE A 84 -0.75 -2.68 -5.44
C ILE A 84 0.33 -1.72 -4.95
N THR A 85 0.59 -0.67 -5.73
CA THR A 85 1.53 0.39 -5.36
C THR A 85 0.85 1.75 -5.33
N GLY A 86 1.35 2.67 -4.49
CA GLY A 86 0.77 4.01 -4.30
C GLY A 86 1.77 5.16 -4.48
N PRO A 87 2.48 5.26 -5.63
CA PRO A 87 3.42 6.35 -5.88
C PRO A 87 2.70 7.69 -5.91
N ARG A 88 3.31 8.72 -5.32
CA ARG A 88 2.83 10.11 -5.34
C ARG A 88 3.61 11.00 -6.30
N THR A 89 4.71 10.49 -6.86
CA THR A 89 5.54 11.18 -7.84
C THR A 89 5.83 10.25 -9.03
N MET A 90 6.14 10.84 -10.19
CA MET A 90 6.49 10.06 -11.39
C MET A 90 7.79 9.26 -11.21
N ASP A 91 8.75 9.79 -10.47
CA ASP A 91 10.00 9.09 -10.18
C ASP A 91 9.75 7.83 -9.35
N GLN A 92 8.89 7.91 -8.33
CA GLN A 92 8.49 6.74 -7.52
C GLN A 92 7.84 5.67 -8.40
N LEU A 93 6.90 6.06 -9.27
CA LEU A 93 6.26 5.13 -10.20
C LEU A 93 7.29 4.47 -11.11
N THR A 94 8.20 5.26 -11.68
CA THR A 94 9.22 4.77 -12.62
C THR A 94 10.15 3.76 -11.98
N VAL A 95 10.57 3.99 -10.74
CA VAL A 95 11.39 3.01 -9.99
C VAL A 95 10.59 1.75 -9.68
N LEU A 96 9.35 1.87 -9.20
CA LEU A 96 8.52 0.70 -8.87
C LEU A 96 8.22 -0.17 -10.10
N LEU A 97 8.01 0.44 -11.28
CA LEU A 97 7.77 -0.29 -12.53
C LEU A 97 8.98 -1.14 -12.96
N LYS A 98 10.22 -0.72 -12.64
CA LYS A 98 11.41 -1.54 -12.90
C LYS A 98 11.39 -2.83 -12.08
N GLY A 99 10.86 -2.80 -10.87
CA GLY A 99 10.70 -3.97 -10.01
C GLY A 99 9.70 -5.00 -10.57
N ALA A 100 8.70 -4.57 -11.34
CA ALA A 100 7.72 -5.48 -11.94
C ALA A 100 8.31 -6.43 -13.01
N ALA A 101 9.44 -6.05 -13.61
CA ALA A 101 10.15 -6.87 -14.59
C ALA A 101 11.36 -7.62 -13.99
N LEU A 102 11.63 -7.44 -12.71
CA LEU A 102 12.75 -8.07 -12.01
C LEU A 102 12.37 -9.52 -11.66
N THR A 103 13.17 -10.47 -12.12
CA THR A 103 13.10 -11.87 -11.69
C THR A 103 14.07 -12.07 -10.53
N LEU A 104 13.58 -12.60 -9.41
CA LEU A 104 14.41 -13.02 -8.28
C LEU A 104 14.75 -14.49 -8.46
N ASP A 105 16.01 -14.84 -8.22
CA ASP A 105 16.43 -16.24 -8.16
C ASP A 105 16.20 -16.83 -6.76
N ASP A 106 16.30 -18.15 -6.66
CA ASP A 106 16.07 -18.87 -5.40
C ASP A 106 17.02 -18.38 -4.30
N ALA A 107 18.27 -18.06 -4.65
CA ALA A 107 19.25 -17.53 -3.70
C ALA A 107 18.84 -16.18 -3.10
N ALA A 108 18.28 -15.26 -3.91
CA ALA A 108 17.75 -14.00 -3.39
C ALA A 108 16.52 -14.22 -2.50
N LEU A 109 15.65 -15.18 -2.84
CA LEU A 109 14.47 -15.52 -2.04
C LEU A 109 14.87 -16.15 -0.69
N ASP A 110 15.82 -17.09 -0.71
CA ASP A 110 16.38 -17.71 0.51
C ASP A 110 17.00 -16.65 1.42
N ARG A 111 17.71 -15.67 0.84
CA ARG A 111 18.30 -14.57 1.60
C ARG A 111 17.24 -13.65 2.22
N ILE A 112 16.09 -13.45 1.57
CA ILE A 112 14.96 -12.72 2.16
C ILE A 112 14.40 -13.49 3.35
N ASP A 113 14.25 -14.82 3.22
CA ASP A 113 13.75 -15.69 4.29
C ASP A 113 14.70 -15.73 5.49
N GLU A 114 16.01 -15.59 5.29
CA GLU A 114 16.99 -15.43 6.37
C GLU A 114 16.82 -14.11 7.14
N ILE A 115 16.51 -13.01 6.44
CA ILE A 115 16.32 -11.68 7.05
C ILE A 115 14.98 -11.62 7.80
N VAL A 116 13.91 -12.15 7.18
CA VAL A 116 12.57 -12.22 7.76
C VAL A 116 12.03 -13.63 7.58
N PRO A 117 12.09 -14.49 8.61
CA PRO A 117 11.61 -15.85 8.51
C PRO A 117 10.15 -15.93 8.08
N PRO A 118 9.77 -16.89 7.22
CA PRO A 118 8.42 -17.02 6.72
C PRO A 118 7.42 -17.20 7.87
N GLY A 119 6.28 -16.50 7.77
CA GLY A 119 5.26 -16.47 8.83
C GLY A 119 5.53 -15.48 9.97
N THR A 120 6.62 -14.71 9.91
CA THR A 120 6.93 -13.68 10.90
C THR A 120 6.23 -12.36 10.56
N ASP A 121 5.45 -11.83 11.49
CA ASP A 121 4.97 -10.44 11.43
C ASP A 121 5.80 -9.56 12.37
N LEU A 122 6.74 -8.80 11.80
CA LEU A 122 7.56 -7.85 12.55
C LEU A 122 6.76 -6.63 13.04
N TYR A 123 5.52 -6.46 12.58
CA TYR A 123 4.65 -5.33 12.90
C TYR A 123 3.26 -5.79 13.33
N HIS A 124 3.06 -5.94 14.64
CA HIS A 124 1.74 -6.09 15.26
C HIS A 124 1.23 -4.79 15.89
N PRO A 125 0.82 -3.79 15.09
CA PRO A 125 0.25 -2.60 15.66
C PRO A 125 -1.19 -2.88 16.08
N ASN A 126 -1.42 -3.06 17.37
CA ASN A 126 -2.77 -3.04 17.96
C ASN A 126 -3.45 -1.66 17.87
N VAL A 127 -3.14 -0.85 16.85
CA VAL A 127 -3.45 0.59 16.79
C VAL A 127 -4.74 0.90 16.06
N TRP A 128 -5.27 -0.05 15.28
CA TRP A 128 -6.54 0.15 14.60
C TRP A 128 -7.48 -1.01 14.87
N ARG A 129 -8.47 -0.77 15.73
CA ARG A 129 -9.64 -1.63 15.89
C ARG A 129 -10.81 -0.97 15.17
N PRO A 130 -11.48 -1.65 14.22
CA PRO A 130 -12.68 -1.12 13.58
C PRO A 130 -13.70 -0.71 14.64
N GLN A 131 -14.24 0.51 14.55
CA GLN A 131 -15.22 1.01 15.54
C GLN A 131 -16.46 0.12 15.62
N ALA A 132 -16.80 -0.57 14.53
CA ALA A 132 -17.86 -1.57 14.49
C ALA A 132 -17.66 -2.69 15.53
N LEU A 133 -16.42 -3.06 15.86
CA LEU A 133 -16.15 -4.09 16.88
C LEU A 133 -16.35 -3.57 18.31
N SER A 134 -16.16 -2.26 18.55
CA SER A 134 -16.38 -1.63 19.85
C SER A 134 -17.81 -1.11 20.06
N ASP A 135 -18.49 -0.71 18.98
CA ASP A 135 -19.86 -0.19 19.02
C ASP A 135 -20.82 -1.10 18.23
N PRO A 136 -21.67 -1.89 18.91
CA PRO A 136 -22.66 -2.73 18.27
C PRO A 136 -23.65 -1.98 17.39
N ALA A 137 -23.90 -0.69 17.62
CA ALA A 137 -24.82 0.12 16.82
C ALA A 137 -24.30 0.33 15.39
N LEU A 138 -22.98 0.36 15.20
CA LEU A 138 -22.36 0.46 13.87
C LEU A 138 -22.43 -0.85 13.07
N ARG A 139 -22.75 -1.99 13.72
CA ARG A 139 -22.96 -3.29 13.05
C ARG A 139 -24.42 -3.64 12.82
N ARG A 140 -25.35 -2.93 13.49
CA ARG A 140 -26.75 -3.33 13.58
C ARG A 140 -27.61 -2.18 13.07
N ARG A 141 -28.45 -2.45 12.06
CA ARG A 141 -29.50 -1.49 11.68
C ARG A 141 -30.37 -1.17 12.91
N PRO A 142 -30.83 0.09 13.05
CA PRO A 142 -31.79 0.45 14.09
C PRO A 142 -33.04 -0.42 13.96
N LEU A 143 -33.73 -0.68 15.08
CA LEU A 143 -34.85 -1.64 15.13
C LEU A 143 -35.92 -1.35 14.08
N SER A 144 -36.19 -0.07 13.81
CA SER A 144 -37.15 0.39 12.79
C SER A 144 -36.80 0.03 11.35
N GLY A 145 -35.53 -0.29 11.05
CA GLY A 145 -35.06 -0.65 9.71
C GLY A 145 -34.33 -1.99 9.67
N ARG A 146 -34.54 -2.85 10.68
CA ARG A 146 -33.82 -4.12 10.83
C ARG A 146 -34.41 -5.25 10.01
N ALA A 147 -35.71 -5.22 9.73
CA ALA A 147 -36.34 -6.18 8.82
C ALA A 147 -35.85 -5.95 7.38
N ALA A 148 -35.54 -7.04 6.66
CA ALA A 148 -35.35 -6.98 5.22
C ALA A 148 -36.75 -6.89 4.60
N ALA A 149 -37.09 -5.74 4.01
CA ALA A 149 -38.22 -5.64 3.10
C ALA A 149 -37.88 -6.32 1.78
#